data_AF-A0A6N8TJQ7-F1
#
_entry.id   AF-A0A6N8TJQ7-F1
#
_cell.length_a   1.000
_cell.length_b   1.000
_cell.length_c   1.000
_cell.angle_alpha   90.00
_cell.angle_beta   90.00
_cell.angle_gamma   90.00
#
_symmetry.space_group_name_H-M   'P 1'
#
loop_
_entity.id
_entity.type
_entity.pdbx_description
1 polymer ?
#
loop_
_entity_poly.entity_id
_entity_poly.type
_entity_poly.pdbx_seq_one_letter_code
_entity_poly.pdbx_strand_id
1 'polypeptide(L)'
;MAKNIVVCCDGTGNEIGVNMSNVLKLYRMLEKDDGQIVYYDPGVGTLGQRKTWGRISQNAKGVLGLTTGYGLDDDVLGAYRFLAEHYSEGDQVFLFGFSRGAYSVRVLGGFIHLLGLLRPDQLNYVGYAFAAYKRAAMDGEDLSVAWHFRRIVGGQTVPIKF
;
A
#
# COMPACT_ATOMS: atom_id res chain seq x y z
N MET A 1 -24.14 3.32 5.41
CA MET A 1 -23.50 4.05 6.52
C MET A 1 -22.03 4.18 6.18
N ALA A 2 -21.37 5.27 6.60
CA ALA A 2 -19.92 5.36 6.47
C ALA A 2 -19.25 4.26 7.29
N LYS A 3 -18.18 3.67 6.75
CA LYS A 3 -17.39 2.63 7.41
C LYS A 3 -15.94 3.05 7.64
N ASN A 4 -15.27 2.32 8.51
CA ASN A 4 -13.82 2.41 8.68
C ASN A 4 -13.13 1.47 7.69
N ILE A 5 -12.06 1.96 7.07
CA ILE A 5 -11.17 1.16 6.22
C ILE A 5 -9.77 1.24 6.80
N VAL A 6 -9.28 0.12 7.31
CA VAL A 6 -7.99 0.05 7.98
C VAL A 6 -6.99 -0.71 7.12
N VAL A 7 -5.87 -0.07 6.77
CA VAL A 7 -4.78 -0.67 6.01
C VAL A 7 -3.60 -0.91 6.94
N CYS A 8 -3.20 -2.17 7.07
CA CYS A 8 -2.08 -2.61 7.88
C CYS A 8 -1.00 -3.20 6.97
N CYS A 9 0.17 -2.55 6.86
CA CYS A 9 1.31 -3.07 6.09
C CYS A 9 2.48 -3.41 7.01
N ASP A 10 2.93 -4.65 6.99
CA ASP A 10 3.98 -5.13 7.89
C ASP A 10 5.40 -5.13 7.25
N GLY A 11 6.43 -5.39 8.06
CA GLY A 11 7.83 -5.45 7.61
C GLY A 11 8.22 -6.75 6.90
N THR A 12 9.37 -6.75 6.21
CA THR A 12 10.01 -8.00 5.69
C THR A 12 10.25 -9.02 6.80
N GLY A 13 9.97 -10.28 6.50
CA GLY A 13 10.45 -11.41 7.32
C GLY A 13 9.61 -11.69 8.56
N ASN A 14 8.41 -11.12 8.64
CA ASN A 14 7.46 -11.49 9.68
C ASN A 14 6.72 -12.76 9.25
N GLU A 15 7.00 -13.85 9.96
CA GLU A 15 6.23 -15.09 9.83
C GLU A 15 4.98 -15.01 10.70
N ILE A 16 3.86 -15.53 10.19
CA ILE A 16 2.66 -15.75 11.00
C ILE A 16 3.00 -16.89 11.98
N GLY A 17 3.56 -16.53 13.14
CA GLY A 17 4.15 -17.47 14.10
C GLY A 17 4.49 -16.84 15.46
N VAL A 18 5.60 -17.27 16.06
CA VAL A 18 5.94 -17.04 17.49
C VAL A 18 6.24 -15.57 17.83
N ASN A 19 6.76 -14.78 16.89
CA ASN A 19 7.10 -13.38 17.14
C ASN A 19 6.28 -12.44 16.25
N MET A 20 5.07 -12.11 16.70
CA MET A 20 4.17 -11.21 15.96
C MET A 20 4.62 -9.76 16.05
N SER A 21 4.63 -9.07 14.91
CA SER A 21 4.77 -7.62 14.85
C SER A 21 3.62 -6.91 15.56
N ASN A 22 3.80 -5.64 15.91
CA ASN A 22 2.71 -4.83 16.45
C ASN A 22 1.62 -4.55 15.41
N VAL A 23 1.95 -4.52 14.12
CA VAL A 23 0.97 -4.37 13.03
C VAL A 23 0.07 -5.61 12.96
N LEU A 24 0.65 -6.82 13.03
CA LEU A 24 -0.12 -8.06 13.07
C LEU A 24 -0.96 -8.19 14.34
N LYS A 25 -0.42 -7.78 15.51
CA LYS A 25 -1.21 -7.72 16.75
C LYS A 25 -2.40 -6.79 16.61
N LEU A 26 -2.20 -5.58 16.07
CA LEU A 26 -3.28 -4.63 15.80
C LEU A 26 -4.31 -5.24 14.85
N TYR A 27 -3.88 -5.78 13.71
CA TYR A 27 -4.76 -6.42 12.73
C TYR A 27 -5.65 -7.51 13.36
N ARG A 28 -5.09 -8.31 14.27
CA ARG A 28 -5.83 -9.35 15.00
C ARG A 28 -6.87 -8.80 15.98
N MET A 29 -6.66 -7.60 16.51
CA MET A 29 -7.56 -6.95 17.47
C MET A 29 -8.69 -6.17 16.79
N LEU A 30 -8.56 -5.85 15.49
CA LEU A 30 -9.59 -5.11 14.75
C LEU A 30 -10.82 -5.97 14.46
N GLU A 31 -12.00 -5.42 14.73
CA GLU A 31 -13.30 -5.94 14.29
C GLU A 31 -13.40 -5.91 12.76
N LYS A 32 -14.09 -6.90 12.17
CA LYS A 32 -14.20 -7.10 10.72
C LYS A 32 -15.65 -7.41 10.38
N ASP A 33 -16.39 -6.36 10.04
CA ASP A 33 -17.82 -6.39 9.76
C ASP A 33 -18.19 -5.30 8.74
N ASP A 34 -19.48 -5.06 8.55
CA ASP A 34 -19.97 -4.07 7.58
C ASP A 34 -19.57 -2.62 7.95
N GLY A 35 -19.27 -2.35 9.23
CA GLY A 35 -18.83 -1.05 9.74
C GLY A 35 -17.31 -0.86 9.71
N GLN A 36 -16.53 -1.94 9.59
CA GLN A 36 -15.08 -1.87 9.51
C GLN A 36 -14.48 -3.00 8.65
N ILE A 37 -13.81 -2.60 7.57
CA ILE A 37 -13.04 -3.53 6.73
C ILE A 37 -11.54 -3.30 6.91
N VAL A 38 -10.76 -4.38 6.80
CA VAL A 38 -9.35 -4.36 7.14
C VAL A 38 -8.54 -5.09 6.06
N TYR A 39 -7.51 -4.41 5.56
CA TYR A 39 -6.50 -4.98 4.67
C TYR A 39 -5.20 -5.22 5.43
N TYR A 40 -4.60 -6.38 5.24
CA TYR A 40 -3.32 -6.73 5.82
C TYR A 40 -2.34 -7.19 4.75
N ASP A 41 -1.26 -6.44 4.59
CA ASP A 41 -0.08 -6.88 3.85
C ASP A 41 0.97 -7.43 4.84
N PRO A 42 1.38 -8.70 4.70
CA PRO A 42 2.32 -9.33 5.62
C PRO A 42 3.78 -8.92 5.38
N GLY A 43 4.09 -8.11 4.35
CA GLY A 43 5.46 -7.78 4.00
C GLY A 43 6.27 -9.00 3.57
N VAL A 44 5.69 -10.02 2.94
CA VAL A 44 6.47 -11.15 2.40
C VAL A 44 7.10 -10.75 1.06
N GLY A 45 8.28 -10.13 1.11
CA GLY A 45 9.00 -9.73 -0.09
C GLY A 45 9.28 -10.95 -0.97
N THR A 46 8.63 -11.04 -2.13
CA THR A 46 8.92 -11.87 -3.32
C THR A 46 9.69 -13.19 -3.13
N LEU A 47 9.46 -13.90 -2.03
CA LEU A 47 10.03 -15.22 -1.71
C LEU A 47 8.96 -16.30 -1.75
N GLY A 48 7.68 -15.93 -1.68
CA GLY A 48 6.55 -16.85 -1.79
C GLY A 48 6.40 -17.51 -3.17
N GLN A 49 6.93 -16.89 -4.23
CA GLN A 49 6.96 -17.47 -5.58
C GLN A 49 8.25 -18.25 -5.89
N ARG A 50 9.21 -18.34 -4.95
CA ARG A 50 10.53 -18.95 -5.22
C ARG A 50 10.96 -20.12 -4.33
N LYS A 51 10.21 -20.52 -3.30
CA LYS A 51 10.65 -21.62 -2.41
C LYS A 51 9.64 -22.74 -2.17
N THR A 52 8.92 -23.13 -3.23
CA THR A 52 8.64 -24.55 -3.52
C THR A 52 9.95 -25.36 -3.70
N TRP A 53 11.11 -24.69 -3.80
CA TRP A 53 12.41 -25.31 -4.00
C TRP A 53 13.48 -24.77 -3.05
N GLY A 54 13.97 -25.65 -2.17
CA GLY A 54 15.39 -25.64 -1.79
C GLY A 54 15.84 -24.67 -0.69
N ARG A 55 16.31 -25.29 0.40
CA ARG A 55 17.22 -24.72 1.38
C ARG A 55 18.44 -24.09 0.69
N ILE A 56 18.47 -22.77 0.54
CA ILE A 56 19.72 -22.05 0.26
C ILE A 56 19.75 -20.80 1.15
N SER A 57 20.55 -20.93 2.21
CA SER A 57 21.32 -19.87 2.86
C SER A 57 22.22 -19.22 1.81
N GLN A 58 22.26 -17.89 1.70
CA GLN A 58 23.45 -17.09 1.37
C GLN A 58 23.06 -15.60 1.21
N ASN A 59 23.67 -14.75 2.04
CA ASN A 59 24.05 -13.35 1.76
C ASN A 59 22.96 -12.29 1.49
N ALA A 60 22.44 -11.74 2.59
CA ALA A 60 21.42 -10.68 2.68
C ALA A 60 21.86 -9.26 2.27
N LYS A 61 23.08 -9.04 1.73
CA LYS A 61 23.62 -7.68 1.54
C LYS A 61 23.69 -7.18 0.09
N GLY A 62 23.66 -8.06 -0.91
CA GLY A 62 23.92 -7.66 -2.32
C GLY A 62 22.69 -7.55 -3.23
N VAL A 63 21.60 -8.27 -2.94
CA VAL A 63 20.41 -8.37 -3.82
C VAL A 63 19.25 -7.47 -3.34
N LEU A 64 19.42 -6.81 -2.19
CA LEU A 64 18.39 -6.03 -1.51
C LEU A 64 18.11 -4.66 -2.17
N GLY A 65 18.93 -4.18 -3.10
CA GLY A 65 18.77 -2.84 -3.67
C GLY A 65 17.74 -2.76 -4.80
N LEU A 66 17.79 -3.70 -5.76
CA LEU A 66 17.01 -3.63 -7.00
C LEU A 66 15.67 -4.37 -6.91
N THR A 67 15.61 -5.50 -6.18
CA THR A 67 14.38 -6.29 -6.01
C THR A 67 13.44 -5.69 -4.97
N THR A 68 13.97 -4.92 -4.00
CA THR A 68 13.16 -4.27 -2.96
C THR A 68 12.28 -3.17 -3.52
N GLY A 69 12.72 -2.45 -4.56
CA GLY A 69 11.91 -1.41 -5.20
C GLY A 69 10.64 -1.96 -5.87
N TYR A 70 10.76 -3.04 -6.64
CA TYR A 70 9.61 -3.65 -7.32
C TYR A 70 8.60 -4.26 -6.35
N GLY A 71 9.05 -5.00 -5.33
CA GLY A 71 8.12 -5.57 -4.34
C GLY A 71 7.40 -4.50 -3.52
N LEU A 72 8.05 -3.35 -3.27
CA LEU A 72 7.47 -2.25 -2.52
C LEU A 72 6.41 -1.49 -3.32
N ASP A 73 6.62 -1.36 -4.62
CA ASP A 73 5.60 -0.85 -5.54
C ASP A 73 4.36 -1.75 -5.54
N ASP A 74 4.54 -3.08 -5.55
CA ASP A 74 3.43 -4.04 -5.47
C ASP A 74 2.66 -3.93 -4.15
N ASP A 75 3.35 -3.80 -3.01
CA ASP A 75 2.74 -3.62 -1.69
C ASP A 75 1.85 -2.34 -1.67
N VAL A 76 2.36 -1.23 -2.20
CA VAL A 76 1.63 0.05 -2.30
C VAL A 76 0.43 -0.06 -3.24
N LEU A 77 0.63 -0.66 -4.43
CA LEU A 77 -0.41 -0.79 -5.43
C LEU A 77 -1.52 -1.75 -4.99
N GLY A 78 -1.18 -2.79 -4.23
CA GLY A 78 -2.15 -3.70 -3.62
C GLY A 78 -3.07 -2.97 -2.64
N ALA A 79 -2.49 -2.23 -1.71
CA ALA A 79 -3.25 -1.43 -0.75
C ALA A 79 -4.07 -0.32 -1.43
N TYR A 80 -3.53 0.34 -2.46
CA TYR A 80 -4.26 1.36 -3.23
C TYR A 80 -5.47 0.77 -3.95
N ARG A 81 -5.33 -0.40 -4.60
CA ARG A 81 -6.46 -1.08 -5.26
C ARG A 81 -7.53 -1.47 -4.26
N PHE A 82 -7.15 -2.04 -3.13
CA PHE A 82 -8.08 -2.36 -2.06
C PHE A 82 -8.87 -1.13 -1.61
N LEU A 83 -8.20 0.01 -1.38
CA LEU A 83 -8.88 1.26 -1.05
C LEU A 83 -9.83 1.70 -2.18
N ALA A 84 -9.36 1.71 -3.42
CA ALA A 84 -10.14 2.16 -4.58
C ALA A 84 -11.39 1.30 -4.84
N GLU A 85 -11.32 0.01 -4.56
CA GLU A 85 -12.44 -0.92 -4.69
C GLU A 85 -13.49 -0.74 -3.61
N HIS A 86 -13.08 -0.40 -2.38
CA HIS A 86 -13.96 -0.47 -1.21
C HIS A 86 -14.35 0.91 -0.66
N TYR A 87 -13.65 1.98 -1.02
CA TYR A 87 -13.96 3.31 -0.53
C TYR A 87 -15.29 3.83 -1.07
N SER A 88 -16.09 4.41 -0.19
CA SER A 88 -17.28 5.19 -0.52
C SER A 88 -17.22 6.54 0.18
N GLU A 89 -17.92 7.53 -0.37
CA GLU A 89 -17.95 8.86 0.22
C GLU A 89 -18.44 8.81 1.68
N GLY A 90 -17.68 9.46 2.57
CA GLY A 90 -17.93 9.46 4.02
C GLY A 90 -17.10 8.43 4.79
N ASP A 91 -16.53 7.42 4.13
CA ASP A 91 -15.67 6.43 4.79
C ASP A 91 -14.39 7.06 5.36
N GLN A 92 -13.87 6.44 6.42
CA GLN A 92 -12.67 6.90 7.13
C GLN A 92 -11.52 5.92 6.88
N VAL A 93 -10.37 6.43 6.43
CA VAL A 93 -9.19 5.60 6.12
C VAL A 93 -8.13 5.74 7.20
N PHE A 94 -7.64 4.61 7.71
CA PHE A 94 -6.58 4.53 8.72
C PHE A 94 -5.41 3.71 8.16
N LEU A 95 -4.19 4.23 8.29
CA LEU A 95 -3.00 3.60 7.74
C LEU A 95 -2.00 3.27 8.85
N PHE A 96 -1.64 1.99 8.98
CA PHE A 96 -0.67 1.50 9.96
C PHE A 96 0.44 0.73 9.26
N GLY A 97 1.69 1.03 9.58
CA GLY A 97 2.79 0.27 9.03
C GLY A 97 4.05 0.23 9.88
N PHE A 98 4.85 -0.81 9.67
CA PHE A 98 6.12 -1.05 10.38
C PHE A 98 7.27 -1.36 9.41
N SER A 99 8.46 -0.81 9.68
CA SER A 99 9.66 -0.98 8.84
C SER A 99 9.38 -0.68 7.36
N ARG A 100 9.57 -1.63 6.43
CA ARG A 100 9.18 -1.47 5.03
C ARG A 100 7.68 -1.17 4.85
N GLY A 101 6.80 -1.79 5.63
CA GLY A 101 5.37 -1.48 5.60
C GLY A 101 5.06 -0.04 6.03
N ALA A 102 5.88 0.57 6.90
CA ALA A 102 5.78 2.00 7.24
C ALA A 102 6.11 2.89 6.05
N TYR A 103 7.09 2.48 5.24
CA TYR A 103 7.36 3.14 3.96
C TYR A 103 6.16 2.99 3.01
N SER A 104 5.62 1.78 2.86
CA SER A 104 4.47 1.51 1.97
C SER A 104 3.29 2.42 2.29
N VAL A 105 2.87 2.52 3.56
CA VAL A 105 1.73 3.36 3.93
C VAL A 105 2.01 4.86 3.80
N ARG A 106 3.26 5.30 3.96
CA ARG A 106 3.64 6.71 3.70
C ARG A 106 3.55 7.04 2.21
N VAL A 107 4.05 6.15 1.36
CA VAL A 107 3.93 6.30 -0.10
C VAL A 107 2.47 6.25 -0.52
N LEU A 108 1.68 5.33 0.04
CA LEU A 108 0.24 5.24 -0.20
C LEU A 108 -0.47 6.55 0.16
N GLY A 109 -0.18 7.11 1.33
CA GLY A 109 -0.75 8.39 1.76
C GLY A 109 -0.38 9.55 0.84
N GLY A 110 0.89 9.65 0.43
CA GLY A 110 1.33 10.65 -0.55
C GLY A 110 0.70 10.47 -1.92
N PHE A 111 0.55 9.22 -2.36
CA PHE A 111 -0.06 8.87 -3.64
C PHE A 111 -1.54 9.29 -3.69
N ILE A 112 -2.31 8.93 -2.66
CA ILE A 112 -3.71 9.35 -2.50
C ILE A 112 -3.82 10.86 -2.38
N HIS A 113 -2.92 11.52 -1.62
CA HIS A 113 -2.96 12.97 -1.46
C HIS A 113 -2.79 13.70 -2.81
N LEU A 114 -1.81 13.26 -3.61
CA LEU A 114 -1.44 13.95 -4.84
C LEU A 114 -2.39 13.63 -5.99
N LEU A 115 -2.72 12.34 -6.21
CA LEU A 115 -3.53 11.90 -7.35
C LEU A 115 -5.00 11.64 -7.01
N GLY A 116 -5.37 11.61 -5.73
CA GLY A 116 -6.66 11.12 -5.29
C GLY A 116 -6.78 9.60 -5.40
N LEU A 117 -7.93 9.08 -4.98
CA LEU A 117 -8.30 7.68 -5.13
C LEU A 117 -9.10 7.48 -6.42
N LEU A 118 -8.72 6.50 -7.22
CA LEU A 118 -9.47 6.12 -8.42
C LEU A 118 -10.78 5.43 -8.03
N ARG A 119 -11.79 5.54 -8.90
CA ARG A 119 -13.02 4.77 -8.74
C ARG A 119 -12.79 3.29 -9.09
N PRO A 120 -13.66 2.37 -8.62
CA PRO A 120 -13.56 0.94 -8.95
C PRO A 120 -13.55 0.64 -10.46
N ASP A 121 -14.22 1.44 -11.29
CA ASP A 121 -14.26 1.26 -12.74
C ASP A 121 -12.98 1.75 -13.47
N GLN A 122 -12.03 2.31 -12.73
CA GLN A 122 -10.78 2.92 -13.24
C GLN A 122 -9.52 2.18 -12.78
N LEU A 123 -9.64 0.98 -12.19
CA LEU A 123 -8.50 0.26 -11.61
C LEU A 123 -7.42 -0.15 -12.63
N ASN A 124 -7.78 -0.20 -13.91
CA ASN A 124 -6.83 -0.37 -15.02
C ASN A 124 -5.81 0.79 -15.12
N TYR A 125 -6.13 1.97 -14.57
CA TYR A 125 -5.22 3.13 -14.58
C TYR A 125 -4.26 3.19 -13.40
N VAL A 126 -4.41 2.33 -12.39
CA VAL A 126 -3.65 2.39 -11.13
C VAL A 126 -2.13 2.39 -11.37
N GLY A 127 -1.63 1.54 -12.27
CA GLY A 127 -0.20 1.51 -12.60
C GLY A 127 0.31 2.81 -13.25
N TYR A 128 -0.50 3.40 -14.14
CA TYR A 128 -0.18 4.68 -14.78
C TYR A 128 -0.22 5.85 -13.79
N ALA A 129 -1.21 5.87 -12.91
CA ALA A 129 -1.32 6.84 -11.83
C ALA A 129 -0.10 6.79 -10.91
N PHE A 130 0.34 5.58 -10.55
CA PHE A 130 1.51 5.40 -9.71
C PHE A 130 2.82 5.76 -10.41
N ALA A 131 2.93 5.51 -11.72
CA ALA A 131 4.07 6.00 -12.51
C ALA A 131 4.13 7.54 -12.54
N ALA A 132 2.97 8.21 -12.69
CA ALA A 132 2.88 9.68 -12.62
C ALA A 132 3.26 10.21 -11.23
N TYR A 133 2.84 9.54 -10.16
CA TYR A 133 3.25 9.84 -8.79
C TYR A 133 4.78 9.77 -8.62
N LYS A 134 5.39 8.64 -9.03
CA LYS A 134 6.84 8.44 -8.90
C LYS A 134 7.63 9.46 -9.71
N ARG A 135 7.15 9.82 -10.90
CA ARG A 135 7.77 10.86 -11.71
C ARG A 135 7.76 12.22 -11.02
N ALA A 136 6.61 12.63 -10.48
CA ALA A 136 6.49 13.88 -9.73
C ALA A 136 7.41 13.91 -8.49
N ALA A 137 7.64 12.75 -7.85
CA ALA A 137 8.57 12.62 -6.73
C ALA A 137 10.06 12.67 -7.13
N MET A 138 10.40 12.40 -8.40
CA MET A 138 11.78 12.42 -8.90
C MET A 138 12.16 13.72 -9.62
N ASP A 139 11.22 14.37 -10.31
CA ASP A 139 11.44 15.58 -11.11
C ASP A 139 11.45 16.86 -10.24
N GLY A 140 12.15 16.84 -9.10
CA GLY A 140 12.41 18.04 -8.28
C GLY A 140 11.15 18.75 -7.75
N GLU A 141 10.09 18.00 -7.47
CA GLU A 141 8.77 18.51 -7.04
C GLU A 141 7.93 19.20 -8.13
N ASP A 142 8.21 18.98 -9.42
CA ASP A 142 7.23 19.31 -10.46
C ASP A 142 6.01 18.38 -10.37
N LEU A 143 5.02 18.82 -9.59
CA LEU A 143 3.78 18.09 -9.37
C LEU A 143 2.81 18.18 -10.56
N SER A 144 3.12 18.93 -11.61
CA SER A 144 2.18 19.23 -12.71
C SER A 144 1.65 17.97 -13.39
N VAL A 145 2.50 16.96 -13.60
CA VAL A 145 2.13 15.67 -14.19
C VAL A 145 1.07 14.97 -13.34
N ALA A 146 1.27 14.93 -12.03
CA ALA A 146 0.35 14.25 -11.12
C ALA A 146 -0.98 15.02 -10.97
N TRP A 147 -0.94 16.36 -10.90
CA TRP A 147 -2.14 17.19 -10.89
C TRP A 147 -2.94 17.07 -12.18
N HIS A 148 -2.26 17.02 -13.33
CA HIS A 148 -2.91 16.83 -14.62
C HIS A 148 -3.56 15.45 -14.70
N PHE A 149 -2.87 14.40 -14.27
CA PHE A 149 -3.42 13.06 -14.20
C PHE A 149 -4.69 13.03 -13.32
N ARG A 150 -4.62 13.60 -12.11
CA ARG A 150 -5.76 13.68 -11.19
C ARG A 150 -6.99 14.32 -11.83
N ARG A 151 -6.81 15.40 -12.61
CA ARG A 151 -7.90 16.09 -13.32
C ARG A 151 -8.52 15.22 -14.40
N ILE A 152 -7.71 14.45 -15.14
CA ILE A 152 -8.19 13.54 -16.18
C ILE A 152 -9.04 12.42 -15.58
N VAL A 153 -8.54 11.77 -14.52
CA VAL A 153 -9.20 10.60 -13.95
C VAL A 153 -10.30 10.95 -12.95
N GLY A 154 -10.34 12.19 -12.46
CA GLY A 154 -11.28 12.63 -11.43
C GLY A 154 -10.99 12.02 -10.06
N GLY A 155 -9.71 11.95 -9.67
CA GLY A 155 -9.29 11.28 -8.44
C GLY A 155 -9.94 11.87 -7.18
N GLN A 156 -10.61 11.01 -6.41
CA GLN A 156 -11.39 11.36 -5.23
C GLN A 156 -10.47 11.79 -4.07
N THR A 157 -10.86 12.85 -3.34
CA THR A 157 -10.18 13.21 -2.10
C THR A 157 -10.61 12.24 -1.01
N VAL A 158 -9.64 11.61 -0.35
CA VAL A 158 -9.89 10.66 0.73
C VAL A 158 -9.25 11.17 2.02
N PRO A 159 -10.03 11.47 3.07
CA PRO A 159 -9.48 11.88 4.35
C PRO A 159 -8.81 10.68 5.04
N ILE A 160 -7.49 10.76 5.20
CA ILE A 160 -6.74 9.83 6.04
C ILE A 160 -6.79 10.35 7.48
N LYS A 161 -7.19 9.50 8.41
CA LYS A 161 -7.29 9.78 9.84
C LYS A 161 -6.06 9.23 10.58
N PHE A 162 -5.65 9.98 11.61
CA PHE A 162 -4.53 9.66 12.50
C PHE A 162 -5.03 9.62 13.95
#